data_AF-A0A1V5MZD1-F1
#
_entry.id   AF-A0A1V5MZD1-F1
#
_cell.length_a   1.000
_cell.length_b   1.000
_cell.length_c   1.000
_cell.angle_alpha   90.00
_cell.angle_beta   90.00
_cell.angle_gamma   90.00
#
_symmetry.space_group_name_H-M   'P 1'
#
loop_
_entity.id
_entity.type
_entity.pdbx_description
1 polymer ?
#
loop_
_entity_poly.entity_id
_entity_poly.type
_entity_poly.pdbx_seq_one_letter_code
_entity_poly.pdbx_strand_id
1 'polypeptide(L)'
;MKKYNVNFTPGPPVHYLIADPQGHSCVIEYNEAGIQVLESNQPWQAATNFYLFDAEDDKKSQCWRYQKTMQKLAENQGRLTIPESFDLLQEVSLGNTQWSVVYDMAEREIYVVLAKDFGKIHKFKLNLNKD
;
A
#
# COMPACT_ATOMS: atom_id res chain seq x y z
N MET A 1 13.20 -21.97 -2.77
CA MET A 1 13.58 -21.09 -1.64
C MET A 1 12.82 -21.43 -0.34
N LYS A 2 12.84 -22.69 0.13
CA LYS A 2 12.14 -23.10 1.37
C LYS A 2 13.07 -23.34 2.57
N LYS A 3 14.37 -23.07 2.42
CA LYS A 3 15.41 -23.44 3.41
C LYS A 3 15.88 -22.27 4.28
N TYR A 4 15.58 -21.03 3.88
CA TYR A 4 16.05 -19.83 4.56
C TYR A 4 14.91 -18.84 4.74
N ASN A 5 14.87 -18.19 5.90
CA ASN A 5 13.97 -17.09 6.23
C ASN A 5 14.77 -15.79 6.30
N VAL A 6 14.13 -14.67 5.96
CA VAL A 6 14.69 -13.33 6.21
C VAL A 6 14.03 -12.82 7.48
N ASN A 7 14.83 -12.51 8.50
CA ASN A 7 14.33 -11.92 9.74
C ASN A 7 14.88 -10.50 9.88
N PHE A 8 13.98 -9.53 9.99
CA PHE A 8 14.31 -8.11 10.09
C PHE A 8 14.50 -7.62 11.54
N THR A 9 14.25 -8.47 12.56
CA THR A 9 14.46 -8.14 13.97
C THR A 9 15.94 -7.81 14.27
N PRO A 10 16.24 -6.76 15.07
CA PRO A 10 15.33 -5.90 15.84
C PRO A 10 14.80 -4.67 15.10
N GLY A 11 14.97 -4.61 13.77
CA GLY A 11 14.44 -3.55 12.92
C GLY A 11 12.90 -3.53 12.85
N PRO A 12 12.32 -2.52 12.17
CA PRO A 12 10.88 -2.41 12.04
C PRO A 12 10.30 -3.58 11.22
N PRO A 13 9.01 -3.93 11.45
CA PRO A 13 8.29 -4.87 10.60
C PRO A 13 8.37 -4.47 9.13
N VAL A 14 8.68 -5.42 8.25
CA VAL A 14 8.71 -5.20 6.80
C VAL A 14 7.65 -6.07 6.14
N HIS A 15 6.78 -5.42 5.37
CA HIS A 15 5.87 -6.10 4.48
C HIS A 15 5.84 -5.44 3.10
N TYR A 16 5.52 -6.23 2.09
CA TYR A 16 5.36 -5.78 0.71
C TYR A 16 3.91 -5.96 0.29
N LEU A 17 3.24 -4.87 -0.06
CA LEU A 17 1.94 -4.91 -0.74
C LEU A 17 2.19 -4.93 -2.25
N ILE A 18 1.79 -6.02 -2.90
CA ILE A 18 1.94 -6.23 -4.34
C ILE A 18 0.54 -6.31 -4.94
N ALA A 19 0.35 -5.67 -6.09
CA ALA A 19 -0.89 -5.71 -6.84
C ALA A 19 -0.62 -5.82 -8.34
N ASP A 20 -1.59 -6.34 -9.09
CA ASP A 20 -1.54 -6.45 -10.55
C ASP A 20 -2.68 -5.66 -11.24
N PRO A 21 -2.61 -5.48 -12.57
CA PRO A 21 -3.65 -4.75 -13.31
C PRO A 21 -5.02 -5.45 -13.36
N GLN A 22 -5.11 -6.71 -12.93
CA GLN A 22 -6.38 -7.45 -12.83
C GLN A 22 -7.08 -7.19 -11.50
N GLY A 23 -6.42 -6.47 -10.57
CA GLY A 23 -6.93 -6.14 -9.25
C GLY A 23 -6.63 -7.20 -8.20
N HIS A 24 -5.83 -8.20 -8.51
CA HIS A 24 -5.32 -9.11 -7.49
C HIS A 24 -4.26 -8.39 -6.65
N SER A 25 -4.26 -8.65 -5.34
CA SER A 25 -3.25 -8.11 -4.44
C SER A 25 -2.90 -9.10 -3.34
N CYS A 26 -1.66 -9.00 -2.85
CA CYS A 26 -1.21 -9.71 -1.68
C CYS A 26 -0.28 -8.86 -0.82
N VAL A 27 -0.30 -9.11 0.49
CA VAL A 27 0.69 -8.61 1.44
C VAL A 27 1.64 -9.75 1.78
N ILE A 28 2.94 -9.53 1.60
CA ILE A 28 4.00 -10.49 1.94
C ILE A 28 4.73 -9.98 3.17
N GLU A 29 4.75 -10.77 4.24
CA GLU A 29 5.36 -10.42 5.52
C GLU A 29 6.45 -11.41 5.90
N TYR A 30 7.54 -10.91 6.46
CA TYR A 30 8.67 -11.73 6.89
C TYR A 30 8.77 -11.69 8.41
N ASN A 31 8.32 -12.75 9.08
CA ASN A 31 8.32 -12.85 10.55
C ASN A 31 9.02 -14.12 11.04
N GLU A 32 9.02 -14.34 12.36
CA GLU A 32 9.67 -15.50 12.98
C GLU A 32 9.08 -16.84 12.50
N ALA A 33 7.81 -16.85 12.09
CA ALA A 33 7.14 -18.03 11.53
C ALA A 33 7.47 -18.27 10.04
N GLY A 34 8.21 -17.37 9.39
CA GLY A 34 8.61 -17.48 7.99
C GLY A 34 8.01 -16.39 7.10
N ILE A 35 7.90 -16.71 5.81
CA ILE A 35 7.24 -15.85 4.82
C ILE A 35 5.74 -16.11 4.88
N GLN A 36 4.97 -15.09 5.24
CA GLN A 36 3.52 -15.11 5.23
C GLN A 36 3.00 -14.38 4.00
N VAL A 37 2.05 -14.99 3.29
CA VAL A 37 1.42 -14.39 2.10
C VAL A 37 -0.07 -14.27 2.38
N LEU A 38 -0.55 -13.03 2.43
CA LEU A 38 -1.95 -12.69 2.65
C LEU A 38 -2.56 -12.19 1.35
N GLU A 39 -3.24 -13.07 0.61
CA GLU A 39 -4.06 -12.67 -0.53
C GLU A 39 -5.28 -11.88 -0.07
N SER A 40 -5.68 -10.87 -0.83
CA SER A 40 -6.89 -10.11 -0.52
C SER A 40 -8.15 -10.91 -0.84
N ASN A 41 -9.09 -10.94 0.11
CA ASN A 41 -10.45 -11.46 -0.08
C ASN A 41 -11.47 -10.36 -0.43
N GLN A 42 -11.00 -9.14 -0.69
CA GLN A 42 -11.79 -7.94 -1.00
C GLN A 42 -11.19 -7.24 -2.22
N PRO A 43 -11.92 -6.37 -2.93
CA PRO A 43 -11.38 -5.65 -4.08
C PRO A 43 -10.36 -4.56 -3.71
N TRP A 44 -10.00 -4.44 -2.43
CA TRP A 44 -8.94 -3.57 -1.93
C TRP A 44 -8.15 -4.24 -0.81
N GLN A 45 -6.91 -3.81 -0.64
CA GLN A 45 -6.02 -4.22 0.45
C GLN A 45 -5.18 -3.02 0.87
N ALA A 46 -4.86 -2.93 2.16
CA ALA A 46 -4.02 -1.88 2.71
C ALA A 46 -3.00 -2.48 3.68
N ALA A 47 -1.86 -1.81 3.82
CA ALA A 47 -0.81 -2.19 4.77
C ALA A 47 -0.16 -0.89 5.31
N THR A 48 0.27 -0.91 6.58
CA THR A 48 0.91 0.28 7.21
C THR A 48 2.20 -0.08 7.93
N ASN A 49 2.29 0.02 9.26
CA ASN A 49 3.54 -0.21 10.00
C ASN A 49 3.38 -1.28 11.09
N PHE A 50 2.60 -2.32 10.79
CA PHE A 50 2.42 -3.52 11.61
C PHE A 50 2.17 -4.73 10.70
N TYR A 51 2.40 -5.94 11.21
CA TYR A 51 2.10 -7.18 10.49
C TYR A 51 0.60 -7.47 10.47
N LEU A 52 0.03 -7.77 9.31
CA LEU A 52 -1.36 -8.16 9.15
C LEU A 52 -1.64 -9.61 9.56
N PHE A 53 -0.65 -10.50 9.40
CA PHE A 53 -0.81 -11.95 9.65
C PHE A 53 -1.22 -12.28 11.08
N ASP A 54 -0.59 -11.63 12.05
CA ASP A 54 -0.80 -11.82 13.49
C ASP A 54 -1.37 -10.57 14.18
N ALA A 55 -1.83 -9.59 13.39
CA ALA A 55 -2.51 -8.43 13.96
C ALA A 55 -3.88 -8.86 14.49
N GLU A 56 -3.95 -8.86 15.83
CA GLU A 56 -5.20 -8.74 16.56
C GLU A 56 -5.99 -7.53 16.06
N ASP A 57 -7.33 -7.62 16.13
CA ASP A 57 -8.22 -6.54 15.71
C ASP A 57 -7.93 -5.22 16.44
N ASP A 58 -7.41 -5.31 17.67
CA ASP A 58 -6.99 -4.16 18.45
C ASP A 58 -5.86 -3.37 17.75
N LYS A 59 -4.81 -4.04 17.25
CA LYS A 59 -3.71 -3.36 16.51
C LYS A 59 -4.20 -2.68 15.24
N LYS A 60 -5.12 -3.33 14.52
CA LYS A 60 -5.77 -2.73 13.33
C LYS A 60 -6.59 -1.51 13.72
N SER A 61 -7.28 -1.56 14.85
CA SER A 61 -8.11 -0.46 15.36
C SER A 61 -7.33 0.69 15.99
N GLN A 62 -6.11 0.45 16.46
CA GLN A 62 -5.25 1.50 17.03
C GLN A 62 -4.50 2.30 15.96
N CYS A 63 -4.33 1.76 14.75
CA CYS A 63 -3.65 2.47 13.67
C CYS A 63 -4.62 3.35 12.88
N TRP A 64 -4.72 4.63 13.25
CA TRP A 64 -5.64 5.59 12.61
C TRP A 64 -5.44 5.71 11.09
N ARG A 65 -4.19 5.60 10.58
CA ARG A 65 -3.93 5.62 9.13
C ARG A 65 -4.53 4.41 8.44
N TYR A 66 -4.35 3.23 9.02
CA TYR A 66 -4.92 2.00 8.49
C TYR A 66 -6.45 2.08 8.48
N GLN A 67 -7.05 2.53 9.58
CA GLN A 67 -8.50 2.70 9.67
C GLN A 67 -9.04 3.68 8.63
N LYS A 68 -8.42 4.86 8.51
CA LYS A 68 -8.83 5.89 7.54
C LYS A 68 -8.74 5.38 6.11
N THR A 69 -7.65 4.68 5.77
CA THR A 69 -7.48 4.03 4.45
C THR A 69 -8.55 2.97 4.21
N MET A 70 -8.76 2.05 5.15
CA MET A 70 -9.76 0.99 5.01
C MET A 70 -11.18 1.55 4.91
N GLN A 71 -11.51 2.58 5.69
CA GLN A 71 -12.80 3.26 5.65
C GLN A 71 -13.02 3.90 4.28
N LYS A 72 -12.08 4.72 3.80
CA LYS A 72 -12.21 5.40 2.50
C LYS A 72 -12.34 4.39 1.36
N LEU A 73 -11.58 3.30 1.38
CA LEU A 73 -11.68 2.24 0.39
C LEU A 73 -13.03 1.53 0.48
N ALA A 74 -13.53 1.21 1.67
CA ALA A 74 -14.83 0.57 1.84
C ALA A 74 -16.00 1.46 1.37
N GLU A 75 -15.99 2.75 1.72
CA GLU A 75 -16.99 3.74 1.29
C GLU A 75 -17.07 3.86 -0.24
N ASN A 76 -15.96 3.65 -0.93
CA ASN A 76 -15.84 3.76 -2.38
C ASN A 76 -15.76 2.39 -3.08
N GLN A 77 -16.04 1.29 -2.36
CA GLN A 77 -15.97 -0.08 -2.91
C GLN A 77 -14.63 -0.41 -3.60
N GLY A 78 -13.53 0.14 -3.06
CA GLY A 78 -12.17 -0.01 -3.57
C GLY A 78 -11.82 0.87 -4.77
N ARG A 79 -12.72 1.73 -5.24
CA ARG A 79 -12.54 2.52 -6.47
C ARG A 79 -12.31 3.98 -6.14
N LEU A 80 -11.08 4.46 -6.33
CA LEU A 80 -10.74 5.88 -6.19
C LEU A 80 -10.24 6.40 -7.53
N THR A 81 -10.68 7.60 -7.91
CA THR A 81 -10.05 8.37 -8.99
C THR A 81 -8.65 8.83 -8.57
N ILE A 82 -7.84 9.32 -9.51
CA ILE A 82 -6.51 9.86 -9.20
C ILE A 82 -6.59 11.01 -8.17
N PRO A 83 -7.49 12.00 -8.31
CA PRO A 83 -7.66 13.03 -7.28
C PRO A 83 -8.05 12.47 -5.91
N GLU A 84 -9.06 11.59 -5.85
CA GLU A 84 -9.51 11.00 -4.57
C GLU A 84 -8.42 10.14 -3.90
N SER A 85 -7.57 9.51 -4.70
CA SER A 85 -6.40 8.77 -4.21
C SER A 85 -5.39 9.72 -3.56
N PHE A 86 -5.13 10.88 -4.16
CA PHE A 86 -4.25 11.89 -3.55
C PHE A 86 -4.87 12.56 -2.33
N ASP A 87 -6.19 12.79 -2.32
CA ASP A 87 -6.89 13.29 -1.12
C ASP A 87 -6.68 12.32 0.05
N LEU A 88 -6.87 11.00 -0.18
CA LEU A 88 -6.61 10.00 0.84
C LEU A 88 -5.13 9.98 1.28
N LEU A 89 -4.19 10.03 0.33
CA LEU A 89 -2.75 10.06 0.63
C LEU A 89 -2.36 11.32 1.42
N GLN A 90 -3.02 12.46 1.19
CA GLN A 90 -2.85 13.68 1.96
C GLN A 90 -3.36 13.51 3.38
N GLU A 91 -4.57 12.96 3.56
CA GLU A 91 -5.19 12.71 4.87
C GLU A 91 -4.34 11.78 5.76
N VAL A 92 -3.69 10.77 5.17
CA VAL A 92 -2.85 9.81 5.93
C VAL A 92 -1.36 10.16 5.97
N SER A 93 -0.96 11.31 5.40
CA SER A 93 0.43 11.76 5.40
C SER A 93 0.90 12.16 6.80
N LEU A 94 2.18 11.91 7.08
CA LEU A 94 2.84 12.32 8.32
C LEU A 94 3.72 13.56 8.09
N GLY A 95 4.27 14.14 9.16
CA GLY A 95 5.19 15.28 9.05
C GLY A 95 6.46 14.97 8.25
N ASN A 96 6.87 13.71 8.22
CA ASN A 96 8.07 13.23 7.52
C ASN A 96 7.78 12.54 6.18
N THR A 97 6.54 12.57 5.66
CA THR A 97 6.24 12.01 4.34
C THR A 97 7.05 12.73 3.25
N GLN A 98 7.89 11.99 2.54
CA GLN A 98 8.79 12.55 1.52
C GLN A 98 8.12 12.60 0.14
N TRP A 99 7.27 11.62 -0.17
CA TRP A 99 6.53 11.56 -1.43
C TRP A 99 5.26 10.71 -1.27
N SER A 100 4.33 10.89 -2.20
CA SER A 100 3.10 10.11 -2.35
C SER A 100 2.96 9.70 -3.81
N VAL A 101 2.59 8.45 -4.08
CA VAL A 101 2.53 7.91 -5.44
C VAL A 101 1.20 7.20 -5.67
N VAL A 102 0.60 7.43 -6.84
CA VAL A 102 -0.55 6.67 -7.35
C VAL A 102 -0.14 6.00 -8.66
N TYR A 103 -0.36 4.70 -8.75
CA TYR A 103 -0.11 3.91 -9.94
C TYR A 103 -1.43 3.61 -10.65
N ASP A 104 -1.65 4.20 -11.81
CA ASP A 104 -2.72 3.79 -12.70
C ASP A 104 -2.19 2.66 -13.59
N MET A 105 -2.45 1.42 -13.16
CA MET A 105 -1.95 0.23 -13.84
C MET A 105 -2.67 -0.04 -15.15
N ALA A 106 -3.91 0.42 -15.32
CA ALA A 106 -4.66 0.27 -16.57
C ALA A 106 -4.05 1.16 -17.66
N GLU A 107 -3.75 2.40 -17.29
CA GLU A 107 -3.14 3.36 -18.21
C GLU A 107 -1.61 3.29 -18.25
N ARG A 108 -0.96 2.54 -17.35
CA ARG A 108 0.51 2.55 -17.18
C ARG A 108 1.04 3.95 -16.89
N GLU A 109 0.33 4.67 -16.02
CA GLU A 109 0.67 6.02 -15.60
C GLU A 109 1.06 6.04 -14.13
N ILE A 110 2.05 6.87 -13.81
CA ILE A 110 2.56 7.05 -12.45
C ILE A 110 2.40 8.52 -12.11
N TYR A 111 1.74 8.79 -11.00
CA TYR A 111 1.52 10.13 -10.49
C TYR A 111 2.28 10.28 -9.18
N VAL A 112 3.09 11.32 -9.04
CA VAL A 112 3.99 11.54 -7.89
C VAL A 112 3.80 12.93 -7.33
N VAL A 113 3.56 13.03 -6.03
CA VAL A 113 3.66 14.25 -5.22
C VAL A 113 4.94 14.18 -4.40
N LEU A 114 5.73 15.25 -4.40
CA LEU A 114 6.96 15.37 -3.63
C LEU A 114 6.75 16.34 -2.46
N ALA A 115 7.39 16.06 -1.32
CA ALA A 115 7.40 16.92 -0.15
C ALA A 115 6.00 17.40 0.32
N LYS A 116 4.97 16.58 0.09
CA LYS A 116 3.56 16.88 0.42
C LYS A 116 2.99 18.10 -0.31
N ASP A 117 3.61 18.55 -1.40
CA ASP A 117 3.05 19.60 -2.26
C ASP A 117 1.95 19.00 -3.16
N PHE A 118 0.78 18.74 -2.58
CA PHE A 118 -0.38 18.18 -3.30
C PHE A 118 -0.95 19.15 -4.36
N GLY A 119 -0.48 20.41 -4.40
CA GLY A 119 -0.75 21.34 -5.50
C GLY A 119 0.06 21.03 -6.77
N LYS A 120 1.06 20.15 -6.68
CA LYS A 120 1.97 19.81 -7.77
C LYS A 120 2.12 18.30 -7.94
N ILE A 121 1.39 17.75 -8.91
CA ILE A 121 1.44 16.33 -9.28
C ILE A 121 2.31 16.15 -10.53
N HIS A 122 3.38 15.38 -10.40
CA HIS A 122 4.23 14.94 -11.51
C HIS A 122 3.65 13.67 -12.14
N LYS A 123 3.44 13.68 -13.46
CA LYS A 123 2.91 12.53 -14.21
C LYS A 123 3.99 11.91 -15.10
N PHE A 124 4.09 10.58 -15.08
CA PHE A 124 4.96 9.79 -15.94
C PHE A 124 4.14 8.70 -16.66
N LYS A 125 4.49 8.41 -17.93
CA LYS A 125 3.90 7.30 -18.71
C LYS A 125 4.96 6.23 -18.91
N LEU A 126 4.64 4.99 -18.54
CA LEU A 126 5.54 3.87 -18.74
C LEU A 126 5.33 3.27 -20.13
N ASN A 127 6.25 3.57 -21.03
CA ASN A 127 6.31 2.96 -22.36
C ASN A 127 7.14 1.67 -22.26
N LEU A 128 6.46 0.57 -21.94
CA LEU A 128 7.07 -0.75 -22.06
C LEU A 128 7.08 -1.13 -23.54
N ASN A 129 8.25 -1.00 -24.18
CA ASN A 129 8.48 -1.65 -25.45
C ASN A 129 8.39 -3.16 -25.21
N LYS A 130 7.62 -3.86 -26.04
CA LYS A 130 7.70 -5.31 -26.08
C LYS A 130 8.96 -5.65 -26.87
N ASP A 131 9.99 -6.08 -26.17
CA ASP A 131 11.10 -6.83 -26.79
C ASP A 131 10.59 -8.21 -27.24
#